data_AF-A0A2U1DRU7-F1
#
_entry.id   AF-A0A2U1DRU7-F1
#
_cell.length_a   1.000
_cell.length_b   1.000
_cell.length_c   1.000
_cell.angle_alpha   90.00
_cell.angle_beta   90.00
_cell.angle_gamma   90.00
#
_symmetry.space_group_name_H-M   'P 1'
#
loop_
_entity.id
_entity.type
_entity.pdbx_description
1 polymer ?
#
loop_
_entity_poly.entity_id
_entity_poly.type
_entity_poly.pdbx_seq_one_letter_code
_entity_poly.pdbx_strand_id
1 'polypeptide(L)'
;MPVPPPQPTTVVWLHPEAPAKPVEGAPCNGCGLCCLAEPCPLGVLVSRRRRGACVALRWSDVDQRYWCGMVADPAGVTGLTHPWAVRAMSALARRWIASGVGCDARLDVQGPPPGNQLK
;
A
#
# COMPACT_ATOMS: atom_id res chain seq x y z
N MET A 1 -21.40 22.70 20.16
CA MET A 1 -20.64 21.42 20.11
C MET A 1 -19.25 21.74 19.60
N PRO A 2 -18.16 21.33 20.27
CA PRO A 2 -16.81 21.59 19.79
C PRO A 2 -16.60 20.91 18.44
N VAL A 3 -16.14 21.65 17.44
CA VAL A 3 -15.70 21.08 16.16
C VAL A 3 -14.46 20.22 16.47
N PRO A 4 -14.44 18.92 16.13
CA PRO A 4 -13.26 18.10 16.33
C PRO A 4 -12.08 18.72 15.56
N PRO A 5 -10.86 18.70 16.12
CA PRO A 5 -9.70 19.27 15.45
C PRO A 5 -9.54 18.63 14.05
N PRO A 6 -9.12 19.40 13.04
CA PRO A 6 -8.94 18.88 11.69
C PRO A 6 -7.97 17.70 11.74
N GLN A 7 -8.45 16.54 11.28
CA GLN A 7 -7.60 15.35 11.19
C GLN A 7 -6.57 15.57 10.09
N PRO A 8 -5.31 15.10 10.28
CA PRO A 8 -4.28 15.26 9.26
C PRO A 8 -4.72 14.56 7.97
N THR A 9 -4.95 15.35 6.92
CA THR A 9 -5.28 14.86 5.57
C THR A 9 -4.02 14.70 4.75
N THR A 10 -3.80 13.51 4.20
CA THR A 10 -2.68 13.23 3.29
C THR A 10 -3.22 13.03 1.89
N VAL A 11 -2.69 13.78 0.93
CA VAL A 11 -3.03 13.60 -0.49
C VAL A 11 -2.13 12.52 -1.07
N VAL A 12 -2.74 11.48 -1.64
CA VAL A 12 -2.05 10.41 -2.36
C VAL A 12 -2.61 10.29 -3.76
N TRP A 13 -1.75 9.93 -4.71
CA TRP A 13 -2.13 9.70 -6.09
C TRP A 13 -2.28 8.21 -6.33
N LEU A 14 -3.51 7.79 -6.59
CA LEU A 14 -3.85 6.41 -6.95
C LEU A 14 -3.97 6.30 -8.46
N HIS A 15 -3.59 5.14 -9.00
CA HIS A 15 -3.85 4.82 -10.40
C HIS A 15 -5.38 4.78 -10.61
N PRO A 16 -5.92 5.35 -11.69
CA PRO A 16 -7.37 5.41 -11.92
C PRO A 16 -8.03 4.03 -12.02
N GLU A 17 -7.26 3.03 -12.46
CA GLU A 17 -7.72 1.66 -12.62
C GLU A 17 -7.51 0.80 -11.35
N ALA A 18 -6.93 1.38 -10.29
CA ALA A 18 -6.71 0.67 -9.04
C ALA A 18 -8.05 0.25 -8.40
N PRO A 19 -8.13 -0.96 -7.83
CA PRO A 19 -9.36 -1.42 -7.21
C PRO A 19 -9.68 -0.54 -6.00
N ALA A 20 -10.98 -0.30 -5.78
CA ALA A 20 -11.44 0.42 -4.61
C ALA A 20 -10.94 -0.24 -3.31
N LYS A 21 -10.77 0.56 -2.26
CA LYS A 21 -10.39 0.05 -0.94
C LYS A 21 -11.41 -1.02 -0.52
N PRO A 22 -10.95 -2.22 -0.11
CA PRO A 22 -11.85 -3.25 0.37
C PRO A 22 -12.45 -2.85 1.72
N VAL A 23 -13.56 -3.50 2.09
CA VAL A 23 -14.17 -3.33 3.41
C VAL A 23 -13.17 -3.76 4.49
N GLU A 24 -13.24 -3.12 5.66
CA GLU A 24 -12.40 -3.50 6.80
C GLU A 24 -12.58 -5.00 7.12
N GLY A 25 -11.46 -5.69 7.34
CA GLY A 25 -11.43 -7.15 7.53
C GLY A 25 -11.46 -8.00 6.25
N ALA A 26 -11.80 -7.43 5.09
CA ALA A 26 -11.71 -8.16 3.81
C ALA A 26 -10.24 -8.29 3.34
N PRO A 27 -9.87 -9.32 2.57
CA PRO A 27 -8.49 -9.55 2.16
C PRO A 27 -7.94 -8.37 1.33
N CYS A 28 -6.65 -8.07 1.52
CA CYS A 28 -5.97 -7.05 0.74
C CYS A 28 -6.05 -7.37 -0.77
N ASN A 29 -6.70 -6.48 -1.52
CA ASN A 29 -6.88 -6.60 -2.97
C ASN A 29 -5.79 -5.88 -3.79
N GLY A 30 -4.84 -5.20 -3.13
CA GLY A 30 -3.83 -4.39 -3.80
C GLY A 30 -4.32 -3.00 -4.21
N CYS A 31 -5.26 -2.38 -3.49
CA CYS A 31 -5.68 -0.99 -3.75
C CYS A 31 -4.54 0.06 -3.61
N GLY A 32 -3.47 -0.25 -2.87
CA GLY A 32 -2.30 0.63 -2.71
C GLY A 32 -2.51 1.83 -1.77
N LEU A 33 -3.74 2.11 -1.31
CA LEU A 33 -4.07 3.27 -0.48
C LEU A 33 -3.20 3.39 0.78
N CYS A 34 -3.15 2.33 1.60
CA CYS A 34 -2.34 2.34 2.82
C CYS A 34 -0.86 2.46 2.51
N CYS A 35 -0.36 1.75 1.49
CA CYS A 35 1.04 1.77 1.10
C CYS A 35 1.51 3.12 0.52
N LEU A 36 0.61 3.89 -0.10
CA LEU A 36 0.88 5.23 -0.61
C LEU A 36 0.83 6.29 0.51
N ALA A 37 -0.09 6.12 1.47
CA ALA A 37 -0.21 7.02 2.61
C ALA A 37 0.98 6.88 3.56
N GLU A 38 1.31 5.65 3.94
CA GLU A 38 2.43 5.36 4.83
C GLU A 38 3.08 3.99 4.57
N PRO A 39 4.38 3.87 4.81
CA PRO A 39 5.06 2.59 4.70
C PRO A 39 4.69 1.71 5.90
N CYS A 40 4.30 0.46 5.64
CA CYS A 40 4.12 -0.56 6.69
C CYS A 40 5.44 -0.83 7.44
N PRO A 41 5.43 -1.50 8.61
CA PRO A 41 6.66 -1.77 9.38
C PRO A 41 7.78 -2.42 8.55
N LEU A 42 7.43 -3.30 7.62
CA LEU A 42 8.37 -3.89 6.65
C LEU A 42 8.88 -2.84 5.65
N GLY A 43 8.01 -2.00 5.13
CA GLY A 43 8.36 -0.88 4.25
C GLY A 43 9.28 0.13 4.94
N VAL A 44 9.12 0.39 6.24
CA VAL A 44 10.04 1.21 7.04
C VAL A 44 11.40 0.55 7.12
N LEU A 45 11.46 -0.77 7.36
CA LEU A 45 12.73 -1.50 7.44
C LEU A 45 13.51 -1.43 6.11
N VAL A 46 12.80 -1.58 4.99
CA VAL A 46 13.39 -1.59 3.64
C VAL A 46 13.74 -0.18 3.15
N SER A 47 12.82 0.77 3.29
CA SER A 47 13.00 2.14 2.76
C SER A 47 13.70 3.09 3.72
N ARG A 48 13.76 2.74 5.01
CA ARG A 48 14.15 3.63 6.13
C ARG A 48 13.32 4.92 6.22
N ARG A 49 12.15 4.97 5.57
CA ARG A 49 11.20 6.10 5.62
C ARG A 49 10.01 5.72 6.49
N ARG A 50 9.51 6.69 7.26
CA ARG A 50 8.31 6.53 8.12
C ARG A 50 7.06 7.22 7.56
N ARG A 51 7.17 7.95 6.45
CA ARG A 51 6.08 8.73 5.84
C ARG A 51 6.18 8.67 4.33
N GLY A 52 5.02 8.78 3.67
CA GLY A 52 4.88 8.78 2.21
C GLY A 52 4.83 7.38 1.60
N ALA A 53 4.86 7.32 0.27
CA ALA A 53 4.71 6.07 -0.47
C ALA A 53 5.86 5.09 -0.20
N CYS A 54 5.50 3.83 0.03
CA CYS A 54 6.44 2.74 0.23
C CYS A 54 7.31 2.52 -1.02
N VAL A 55 8.64 2.46 -0.85
CA VAL A 55 9.60 2.25 -1.96
C VAL A 55 9.41 0.91 -2.67
N ALA A 56 8.85 -0.07 -1.98
CA ALA A 56 8.60 -1.40 -2.52
C ALA A 56 7.27 -1.48 -3.28
N LEU A 57 6.41 -0.46 -3.22
CA LEU A 57 5.14 -0.49 -3.94
C LEU A 57 5.38 -0.50 -5.46
N ARG A 58 4.73 -1.42 -6.18
CA ARG A 58 4.81 -1.53 -7.64
C ARG A 58 3.40 -1.64 -8.20
N TRP A 59 3.12 -0.89 -9.25
CA TRP A 59 1.91 -1.04 -10.04
C TRP A 59 2.08 -2.23 -11.00
N SER A 60 1.03 -3.05 -11.17
CA SER A 60 0.96 -4.07 -12.22
C SER A 60 -0.17 -3.72 -13.16
N ASP A 61 0.17 -3.38 -14.40
CA ASP A 61 -0.79 -3.12 -15.48
C ASP A 61 -1.55 -4.40 -15.89
N VAL A 62 -0.95 -5.57 -15.71
CA VAL A 62 -1.57 -6.87 -16.06
C VAL A 62 -2.72 -7.17 -15.11
N ASP A 63 -2.48 -6.97 -13.81
CA ASP A 63 -3.46 -7.26 -12.78
C ASP A 63 -4.31 -6.05 -12.36
N GLN A 64 -3.99 -4.87 -12.90
CA GLN A 64 -4.66 -3.61 -12.59
C GLN A 64 -4.68 -3.31 -11.08
N ARG A 65 -3.59 -3.65 -10.38
CA ARG A 65 -3.48 -3.48 -8.93
C ARG A 65 -2.05 -3.24 -8.49
N TYR A 66 -1.91 -2.70 -7.28
CA TYR A 66 -0.62 -2.54 -6.63
C TYR A 66 -0.17 -3.82 -5.94
N TRP A 67 1.10 -4.15 -6.14
CA TRP A 67 1.80 -5.24 -5.48
C TRP A 67 2.87 -4.70 -4.54
N CYS A 68 3.04 -5.40 -3.43
CA CYS A 68 4.20 -5.19 -2.57
C CYS A 68 5.40 -5.89 -3.22
N GLY A 69 6.41 -5.12 -3.63
CA GLY A 69 7.66 -5.62 -4.20
C GLY A 69 8.36 -6.60 -3.26
N MET A 70 8.31 -6.41 -1.94
CA MET A 70 8.85 -7.42 -1.00
C MET A 70 8.13 -8.77 -1.06
N VAL A 71 6.88 -8.79 -1.51
CA VAL A 71 6.09 -10.01 -1.67
C VAL A 71 6.23 -10.60 -3.07
N ALA A 72 6.20 -9.77 -4.12
CA ALA A 72 6.25 -10.21 -5.50
C ALA A 72 7.69 -10.48 -5.98
N ASP A 73 8.62 -9.60 -5.65
CA ASP A 73 10.03 -9.65 -6.05
C ASP A 73 10.95 -9.05 -4.95
N PRO A 74 11.20 -9.79 -3.85
CA PRO A 74 12.09 -9.30 -2.81
C PRO A 74 13.54 -9.21 -3.28
N ALA A 75 13.92 -9.91 -4.36
CA ALA A 75 15.27 -9.80 -4.94
C ALA A 75 15.49 -8.39 -5.51
N GLY A 76 14.54 -7.87 -6.27
CA GLY A 76 14.60 -6.51 -6.82
C GLY A 76 14.60 -5.39 -5.75
N VAL A 77 14.13 -5.69 -4.54
CA VAL A 77 14.08 -4.73 -3.43
C VAL A 77 15.28 -4.82 -2.49
N THR A 78 15.77 -6.03 -2.21
CA THR A 78 16.85 -6.27 -1.23
C THR A 78 18.22 -6.55 -1.86
N GLY A 79 18.26 -6.83 -3.17
CA GLY A 79 19.48 -7.26 -3.88
C GLY A 79 19.87 -8.72 -3.61
N LEU A 80 19.13 -9.46 -2.77
CA LEU A 80 19.37 -10.88 -2.52
C LEU A 80 18.82 -11.72 -3.67
N THR A 81 19.69 -12.42 -4.39
CA THR A 81 19.31 -13.26 -5.54
C THR A 81 19.12 -14.74 -5.19
N HIS A 82 19.40 -15.12 -3.94
CA HIS A 82 19.43 -16.52 -3.55
C HIS A 82 17.99 -17.10 -3.49
N PRO A 83 17.64 -18.12 -4.30
CA PRO A 83 16.24 -18.50 -4.54
C PRO A 83 15.44 -18.88 -3.28
N TRP A 84 16.06 -19.62 -2.35
CA TRP A 84 15.40 -20.02 -1.10
C TRP A 84 15.18 -18.80 -0.17
N ALA A 85 16.14 -17.88 -0.13
CA ALA A 85 16.04 -16.66 0.67
C ALA A 85 14.93 -15.75 0.15
N VAL A 86 14.85 -15.56 -1.18
CA VAL A 86 13.77 -14.79 -1.84
C VAL A 86 12.39 -15.37 -1.50
N ARG A 87 12.23 -16.68 -1.58
CA ARG A 87 10.97 -17.36 -1.23
C ARG A 87 10.63 -17.22 0.26
N ALA A 88 11.61 -17.39 1.14
CA ALA A 88 11.43 -17.23 2.58
C ALA A 88 11.05 -15.78 2.95
N MET A 89 11.71 -14.79 2.33
CA MET A 89 11.40 -13.37 2.52
C MET A 89 10.00 -13.03 2.02
N SER A 90 9.57 -13.53 0.86
CA SER A 90 8.22 -13.30 0.36
C SER A 90 7.16 -13.86 1.31
N ALA A 91 7.35 -15.09 1.80
CA ALA A 91 6.44 -15.71 2.77
C ALA A 91 6.42 -14.96 4.11
N LEU A 92 7.59 -14.58 4.62
CA LEU A 92 7.70 -13.80 5.86
C LEU A 92 7.07 -12.42 5.70
N ALA A 93 7.31 -11.74 4.58
CA ALA A 93 6.71 -10.47 4.24
C ALA A 93 5.19 -10.57 4.28
N ARG A 94 4.59 -11.52 3.52
CA ARG A 94 3.14 -11.77 3.54
C ARG A 94 2.59 -11.96 4.95
N ARG A 95 3.29 -12.74 5.78
CA ARG A 95 2.89 -13.01 7.17
C ARG A 95 2.99 -11.79 8.08
N TRP A 96 4.01 -10.95 7.88
CA TRP A 96 4.25 -9.74 8.68
C TRP A 96 3.26 -8.62 8.36
N ILE A 97 2.94 -8.41 7.09
CA ILE A 97 2.04 -7.32 6.68
C ILE A 97 0.58 -7.77 6.56
N ALA A 98 0.29 -9.03 6.90
CA ALA A 98 -1.03 -9.66 6.75
C ALA A 98 -1.64 -9.45 5.34
N SER A 99 -0.79 -9.34 4.31
CA SER A 99 -1.23 -9.05 2.94
C SER A 99 -2.05 -10.21 2.41
N GLY A 100 -3.34 -9.97 2.19
CA GLY A 100 -4.31 -10.97 1.74
C GLY A 100 -5.09 -11.63 2.88
N VAL A 101 -4.86 -11.24 4.14
CA VAL A 101 -5.62 -11.76 5.30
C VAL A 101 -6.76 -10.81 5.66
N GLY A 102 -6.49 -9.52 5.82
CA GLY A 102 -7.51 -8.54 6.17
C GLY A 102 -7.02 -7.09 6.01
N CYS A 103 -7.92 -6.18 5.64
CA CYS A 103 -7.67 -4.74 5.60
C CYS A 103 -7.87 -4.14 6.99
N ASP A 104 -6.81 -3.58 7.56
CA ASP A 104 -6.79 -2.87 8.84
C ASP A 104 -6.69 -1.34 8.67
N ALA A 105 -6.63 -0.86 7.42
CA ALA A 105 -6.44 0.54 7.11
C ALA A 105 -7.72 1.34 7.43
N ARG A 106 -7.70 2.13 8.51
CA ARG A 106 -8.77 3.10 8.85
C ARG A 106 -8.63 4.41 8.07
N LEU A 107 -8.44 4.31 6.75
CA LEU A 107 -8.30 5.45 5.84
C LEU A 107 -9.54 5.55 4.97
N ASP A 108 -10.21 6.69 4.96
CA ASP A 108 -11.32 6.95 4.05
C ASP A 108 -10.83 7.68 2.81
N VAL A 109 -11.27 7.21 1.64
CA VAL A 109 -10.96 7.86 0.36
C VAL A 109 -12.00 8.96 0.14
N GLN A 110 -11.54 10.21 0.23
CA GLN A 110 -12.33 11.35 -0.23
C GLN A 110 -11.90 11.65 -1.67
N GLY A 111 -12.82 11.46 -2.62
CA GLY A 111 -12.63 11.90 -4.00
C GLY A 111 -12.50 13.44 -4.07
N PRO A 112 -11.99 13.98 -5.18
CA PRO A 112 -11.94 15.43 -5.36
C PRO A 112 -13.35 16.03 -5.18
N PRO A 113 -13.51 17.16 -4.48
CA PRO A 113 -14.81 17.81 -4.32
C PRO A 113 -15.41 18.15 -5.69
N PRO A 114 -16.75 18.09 -5.85
CA PRO A 114 -17.44 18.10 -7.15
C PRO A 114 -17.31 19.41 -7.98
N GLY A 115 -16.38 20.31 -7.67
CA GLY A 115 -16.17 21.58 -8.37
C GLY A 115 -14.89 21.68 -9.22
N ASN A 116 -14.00 20.68 -9.20
CA ASN A 116 -12.71 20.75 -9.92
C ASN A 116 -12.54 19.68 -11.01
N GLN A 117 -13.65 19.31 -11.67
CA GLN A 117 -13.57 18.60 -12.94
C GLN A 117 -13.16 19.63 -14.00
N LEU A 118 -11.86 19.75 -14.25
CA LEU A 118 -11.34 20.55 -15.35
C LEU A 118 -12.00 20.06 -16.65
N LYS A 119 -12.81 20.95 -17.21
CA LYS A 119 -13.23 20.94 -18.61
C LYS A 119 -12.02 21.16 -19.52
#